data_AF-A0A918TYK7-F1
#
_entry.id   AF-A0A918TYK7-F1
#
_cell.length_a   1.000
_cell.length_b   1.000
_cell.length_c   1.000
_cell.angle_alpha   90.00
_cell.angle_beta   90.00
_cell.angle_gamma   90.00
#
_symmetry.space_group_name_H-M   'P 1'
#
loop_
_entity.id
_entity.type
_entity.pdbx_description
1 polymer ?
#
loop_
_entity_poly.entity_id
_entity_poly.type
_entity_poly.pdbx_seq_one_letter_code
_entity_poly.pdbx_strand_id
1 'polypeptide(L)'
;MTEMSTYKAARKRADDTARLLREALKSLGVREADVRDIRGTVTASGYSRVVVGALSLQAADKLADSLIEGQLRERKARQRAGWSSVRDGLGPRTGRGTRAVIHGENLARTCGAITGSSTSAAPRTGKP
;
A
#
# COMPACT_ATOMS: atom_id res chain seq x y z
N MET A 1 -9.72 -6.12 32.13
CA MET A 1 -10.52 -5.23 31.26
C MET A 1 -11.61 -6.07 30.61
N THR A 2 -12.87 -5.63 30.65
CA THR A 2 -14.03 -6.41 30.15
C THR A 2 -14.21 -6.31 28.65
N GLU A 3 -14.62 -7.41 27.99
CA GLU A 3 -14.80 -7.51 26.53
C GLU A 3 -15.71 -6.41 25.92
N MET A 4 -16.65 -5.88 26.72
CA MET A 4 -17.49 -4.76 26.34
C MET A 4 -16.73 -3.44 26.08
N SER A 5 -15.57 -3.19 26.70
CA SER A 5 -14.78 -1.98 26.40
C SER A 5 -14.02 -2.13 25.08
N THR A 6 -13.49 -3.31 24.79
CA THR A 6 -12.85 -3.62 23.50
C THR A 6 -13.85 -3.61 22.35
N TYR A 7 -15.06 -4.16 22.55
CA TYR A 7 -16.13 -4.09 21.56
C TYR A 7 -16.55 -2.65 21.26
N LYS A 8 -16.74 -1.80 22.29
CA LYS A 8 -17.07 -0.37 22.11
C LYS A 8 -15.98 0.38 21.34
N ALA A 9 -14.69 0.13 21.64
CA ALA A 9 -13.57 0.74 20.93
C ALA A 9 -13.51 0.28 19.46
N ALA A 10 -13.67 -1.02 19.20
CA ALA A 10 -13.73 -1.59 17.85
C ALA A 10 -14.91 -1.03 17.05
N ARG A 11 -16.08 -0.86 17.67
CA ARG A 11 -17.28 -0.28 17.06
C ARG A 11 -17.07 1.18 16.69
N LYS A 12 -16.62 2.01 17.64
CA LYS A 12 -16.31 3.42 17.40
C LYS A 12 -15.33 3.58 16.24
N ARG A 13 -14.24 2.81 16.21
CA ARG A 13 -13.26 2.84 15.11
C ARG A 13 -13.87 2.49 13.75
N ALA A 14 -14.77 1.51 13.69
CA ALA A 14 -15.46 1.14 12.46
C ALA A 14 -16.40 2.27 11.97
N ASP A 15 -17.16 2.87 12.88
CA ASP A 15 -18.09 3.96 12.56
C ASP A 15 -17.38 5.26 12.15
N ASP A 16 -16.29 5.62 12.84
CA ASP A 16 -15.42 6.75 12.48
C ASP A 16 -14.82 6.55 11.07
N THR A 17 -14.32 5.34 10.77
CA THR A 17 -13.76 5.01 9.44
C THR A 17 -14.84 5.07 8.34
N ALA A 18 -16.04 4.55 8.61
CA ALA A 18 -17.17 4.61 7.68
C ALA A 18 -17.68 6.05 7.48
N ARG A 19 -17.53 6.94 8.47
CA ARG A 19 -17.82 8.37 8.33
C ARG A 19 -16.81 9.03 7.39
N LEU A 20 -15.50 8.83 7.62
CA LEU A 20 -14.44 9.39 6.77
C LEU A 20 -14.57 8.95 5.30
N LEU A 21 -14.90 7.68 5.05
CA LEU A 21 -15.16 7.17 3.69
C LEU A 21 -16.35 7.88 3.01
N ARG A 22 -17.44 8.15 3.74
CA ARG A 22 -18.58 8.90 3.22
C ARG A 22 -18.22 10.35 2.93
N GLU A 23 -17.49 11.01 3.82
CA GLU A 23 -17.05 12.40 3.62
C GLU A 23 -16.09 12.53 2.44
N ALA A 24 -15.16 11.58 2.26
CA ALA A 24 -14.26 11.53 1.10
C ALA A 24 -14.99 11.29 -0.23
N LEU A 25 -15.98 10.38 -0.28
CA LEU A 25 -16.75 10.16 -1.50
C LEU A 25 -17.63 11.36 -1.85
N LYS A 26 -18.19 12.07 -0.86
CA LYS A 26 -18.90 13.33 -1.09
C LYS A 26 -18.01 14.43 -1.67
N SER A 27 -16.77 14.58 -1.18
CA SER A 27 -15.85 15.59 -1.72
C SER A 27 -15.40 15.28 -3.16
N LEU A 28 -15.46 14.00 -3.57
CA LEU A 28 -15.30 13.54 -4.95
C LEU A 28 -16.58 13.70 -5.79
N GLY A 29 -17.64 14.33 -5.26
CA GLY A 29 -18.91 14.55 -5.95
C GLY A 29 -19.75 13.28 -6.13
N VAL A 30 -19.67 12.32 -5.19
CA VAL A 30 -20.66 11.24 -5.08
C VAL A 30 -21.85 11.73 -4.23
N ARG A 31 -23.07 11.37 -4.62
CA ARG A 31 -24.29 11.85 -3.96
C ARG A 31 -24.50 11.18 -2.61
N GLU A 32 -25.18 11.87 -1.68
CA GLU A 32 -25.52 11.34 -0.35
C GLU A 32 -26.20 9.97 -0.41
N ALA A 33 -27.15 9.80 -1.34
CA ALA A 33 -27.90 8.57 -1.52
C ALA A 33 -27.01 7.37 -1.87
N ASP A 34 -25.95 7.59 -2.67
CA ASP A 34 -25.04 6.52 -3.10
C ASP A 34 -24.04 6.14 -1.99
N VAL A 35 -23.77 7.03 -1.01
CA VAL A 35 -22.82 6.75 0.11
C VAL A 35 -23.52 6.37 1.42
N ARG A 36 -24.85 6.47 1.49
CA ARG A 36 -25.68 6.17 2.67
C ARG A 36 -25.42 4.78 3.27
N ASP A 37 -25.18 3.78 2.44
CA ASP A 37 -25.04 2.39 2.86
C ASP A 37 -23.60 1.98 3.20
N ILE A 38 -22.70 2.96 3.35
CA ILE A 38 -21.37 2.77 3.94
C ILE A 38 -21.48 2.84 5.47
N ARG A 39 -21.25 1.71 6.16
CA ARG A 39 -21.50 1.58 7.61
C ARG A 39 -20.36 0.85 8.33
N GLY A 40 -20.07 1.29 9.55
CA GLY A 40 -19.20 0.55 10.46
C GLY A 40 -19.90 -0.72 10.96
N THR A 41 -19.13 -1.79 11.13
CA THR A 41 -19.58 -3.06 11.72
C THR A 41 -18.47 -3.65 12.59
N VAL A 42 -18.85 -4.54 13.49
CA VAL A 42 -17.91 -5.38 14.25
C VAL A 42 -18.37 -6.81 14.10
N THR A 43 -17.45 -7.71 13.75
CA THR A 43 -17.72 -9.15 13.66
C THR A 43 -17.98 -9.75 15.04
N ALA A 44 -18.62 -10.93 15.12
CA ALA A 44 -18.75 -11.68 16.37
C ALA A 44 -17.37 -11.95 17.03
N SER A 45 -16.32 -12.11 16.21
CA SER A 45 -14.91 -12.21 16.60
C SER A 45 -14.23 -10.88 17.00
N GLY A 46 -14.97 -9.79 17.18
CA GLY A 46 -14.43 -8.50 17.66
C GLY A 46 -13.70 -7.63 16.63
N TYR A 47 -13.42 -8.12 15.41
CA TYR A 47 -12.78 -7.31 14.36
C TYR A 47 -13.71 -6.23 13.80
N SER A 48 -13.25 -4.97 13.82
CA SER A 48 -13.83 -3.83 13.09
C SER A 48 -13.79 -4.05 11.57
N ARG A 49 -14.90 -3.76 10.87
CA ARG A 49 -14.97 -3.73 9.41
C ARG A 49 -15.88 -2.60 8.93
N VAL A 50 -15.62 -2.05 7.75
CA VAL A 50 -16.58 -1.19 7.06
C VAL A 50 -17.28 -2.03 6.00
N VAL A 51 -18.62 -2.00 6.01
CA VAL A 51 -19.44 -2.55 4.93
C VAL A 51 -19.77 -1.41 3.99
N VAL A 52 -19.50 -1.61 2.70
CA VAL A 52 -19.94 -0.75 1.60
C VAL A 52 -21.08 -1.49 0.93
N GLY A 53 -22.28 -0.90 0.93
CA GLY A 53 -23.44 -1.45 0.23
C GLY A 53 -23.34 -1.31 -1.29
N ALA A 54 -24.49 -1.31 -1.96
CA ALA A 54 -24.54 -1.02 -3.39
C ALA A 54 -24.04 0.42 -3.66
N LEU A 55 -23.03 0.55 -4.51
CA LEU A 55 -22.59 1.83 -5.07
C LEU A 55 -23.02 1.92 -6.54
N SER A 56 -23.28 3.13 -7.02
CA SER A 56 -23.32 3.37 -8.47
C SER A 56 -21.92 3.14 -9.07
N LEU A 57 -21.84 2.70 -10.33
CA LEU A 57 -20.56 2.40 -10.99
C LEU A 57 -19.60 3.59 -10.91
N GLN A 58 -20.09 4.80 -11.21
CA GLN A 58 -19.32 6.05 -11.11
C GLN A 58 -18.81 6.34 -9.68
N ALA A 59 -19.52 5.92 -8.63
CA ALA A 59 -19.06 6.04 -7.25
C ALA A 59 -18.01 4.98 -6.89
N ALA A 60 -18.15 3.76 -7.43
CA ALA A 60 -17.17 2.69 -7.27
C ALA A 60 -15.84 3.01 -7.96
N ASP A 61 -15.87 3.56 -9.18
CA ASP A 61 -14.67 3.99 -9.92
C ASP A 61 -13.91 5.07 -9.14
N LYS A 62 -14.61 6.14 -8.70
CA LYS A 62 -14.03 7.21 -7.86
C LYS A 62 -13.44 6.68 -6.56
N LEU A 63 -14.05 5.67 -5.95
CA LEU A 63 -13.51 5.01 -4.76
C LEU A 63 -12.22 4.26 -5.07
N ALA A 64 -12.20 3.48 -6.17
CA ALA A 64 -11.03 2.72 -6.60
C ALA A 64 -9.83 3.63 -6.90
N ASP A 65 -10.02 4.67 -7.71
CA ASP A 65 -8.98 5.65 -8.03
C ASP A 65 -8.40 6.30 -6.77
N SER A 66 -9.26 6.72 -5.86
CA SER A 66 -8.86 7.38 -4.60
C SER A 66 -8.07 6.46 -3.67
N LEU A 67 -8.40 5.16 -3.63
CA LEU A 67 -7.66 4.17 -2.86
C LEU A 67 -6.27 3.90 -3.49
N ILE A 68 -6.20 3.80 -4.82
CA ILE A 68 -4.95 3.62 -5.57
C ILE A 68 -4.04 4.83 -5.36
N GLU A 69 -4.56 6.06 -5.53
CA GLU A 69 -3.82 7.29 -5.28
C GLU A 69 -3.33 7.38 -3.83
N GLY A 70 -4.17 7.06 -2.85
CA GLY A 70 -3.81 7.03 -1.44
C GLY A 70 -2.63 6.10 -1.16
N GLN A 71 -2.68 4.86 -1.66
CA GLN A 71 -1.58 3.90 -1.52
C GLN A 71 -0.30 4.35 -2.23
N LEU A 72 -0.40 4.94 -3.42
CA LEU A 72 0.76 5.47 -4.15
C LEU A 72 1.41 6.66 -3.43
N ARG A 73 0.61 7.56 -2.86
CA ARG A 73 1.11 8.69 -2.03
C ARG A 73 1.79 8.17 -0.77
N GLU A 74 1.20 7.20 -0.07
CA GLU A 74 1.79 6.61 1.14
C GLU A 74 3.09 5.85 0.82
N ARG A 75 3.12 5.05 -0.26
CA ARG A 75 4.33 4.35 -0.72
C ARG A 75 5.46 5.34 -1.04
N LYS A 76 5.16 6.44 -1.74
CA LYS A 76 6.12 7.52 -2.01
C LYS A 76 6.60 8.20 -0.73
N ALA A 77 5.72 8.43 0.26
CA ALA A 77 6.10 8.99 1.56
C ALA A 77 7.04 8.06 2.34
N ARG A 78 6.73 6.76 2.41
CA ARG A 78 7.58 5.74 3.03
C ARG A 78 8.95 5.63 2.33
N GLN A 79 8.99 5.69 1.00
CA GLN A 79 10.25 5.71 0.23
C GLN A 79 11.10 6.95 0.54
N ARG A 80 10.48 8.15 0.63
CA ARG A 80 11.19 9.38 1.03
C ARG A 80 11.73 9.29 2.46
N ALA A 81 10.96 8.77 3.41
CA ALA A 81 11.41 8.56 4.79
C ALA A 81 12.60 7.57 4.86
N GLY A 82 12.51 6.44 4.14
CA GLY A 82 13.61 5.47 4.04
C GLY A 82 14.87 6.06 3.41
N TRP A 83 14.74 6.95 2.42
CA TRP A 83 15.87 7.68 1.84
C TRP A 83 16.48 8.74 2.78
N SER A 84 15.73 9.26 3.77
CA SER A 84 16.33 10.05 4.86
C SER A 84 17.23 9.15 5.70
N SER A 85 16.73 8.01 6.19
CA SER A 85 17.53 7.11 7.04
C SER A 85 18.81 6.58 6.38
N VAL A 86 18.84 6.42 5.06
CA VAL A 86 20.07 6.09 4.31
C VAL A 86 21.05 7.27 4.24
N ARG A 87 20.54 8.50 4.16
CA ARG A 87 21.36 9.73 4.13
C ARG A 87 21.91 10.07 5.52
N ASP A 88 21.09 9.90 6.56
CA ASP A 88 21.45 10.14 7.96
C ASP A 88 22.43 9.08 8.50
N GLY A 89 22.46 7.88 7.89
CA GLY A 89 23.48 6.84 8.13
C GLY A 89 24.79 7.00 7.33
N LEU A 90 24.84 7.90 6.34
CA LEU A 90 26.05 8.21 5.57
C LEU A 90 26.81 9.36 6.25
N GLY A 91 27.54 9.01 7.32
CA GLY A 91 28.50 9.91 7.95
C GLY A 91 29.52 10.48 6.95
N PRO A 92 30.16 11.62 7.27
CA PRO A 92 31.02 12.34 6.33
C PRO A 92 32.11 11.42 5.77
N ARG A 93 32.21 11.36 4.43
CA ARG A 93 33.22 10.58 3.71
C ARG A 93 34.63 11.14 3.94
N THR A 94 35.23 10.83 5.08
CA THR A 94 36.67 10.96 5.28
C THR A 94 37.37 9.90 4.44
N GLY A 95 38.19 10.36 3.49
CA GLY A 95 38.82 9.48 2.52
C GLY A 95 39.97 8.69 3.12
N ARG A 96 39.82 7.36 3.19
CA ARG A 96 40.85 6.37 2.79
C ARG A 96 40.20 4.99 2.68
N GLY A 97 40.67 4.20 1.72
CA GLY A 97 40.03 2.94 1.35
C GLY A 97 40.08 1.91 2.46
N THR A 98 38.91 1.52 2.98
CA THR A 98 38.74 0.25 3.70
C THR A 98 37.57 -0.49 3.05
N ARG A 99 37.80 -1.75 2.69
CA ARG A 99 36.88 -2.61 1.95
C ARG A 99 35.66 -2.89 2.83
N ALA A 100 34.48 -2.38 2.46
CA ALA A 100 33.25 -2.69 3.18
C ALA A 100 32.91 -4.18 2.99
N VAL A 101 33.10 -4.97 4.04
CA VAL A 101 32.63 -6.36 4.09
C VAL A 101 31.12 -6.33 4.23
N ILE A 102 30.42 -6.51 3.11
CA ILE A 102 28.98 -6.74 3.12
C ILE A 102 28.75 -8.14 3.67
N HIS A 103 28.25 -8.25 4.91
CA HIS A 103 27.78 -9.53 5.45
C HIS A 103 26.61 -10.03 4.60
N GLY A 104 26.87 -11.05 3.79
CA GLY A 104 25.98 -11.55 2.75
C GLY A 104 24.90 -12.49 3.26
N GLU A 105 23.97 -12.00 4.09
CA GLU A 105 22.77 -12.75 4.50
C GLU A 105 21.47 -11.96 4.21
N ASN A 106 21.19 -11.70 2.92
CA ASN A 106 19.84 -11.68 2.32
C ASN A 106 19.78 -11.31 0.81
N LEU A 107 20.88 -11.44 0.06
CA LEU A 107 20.92 -11.08 -1.37
C LEU A 107 20.26 -12.09 -2.34
N ALA A 108 19.70 -13.19 -1.83
CA ALA A 108 19.10 -14.26 -2.65
C ALA A 108 17.61 -14.04 -3.01
N ARG A 109 16.91 -13.07 -2.43
CA ARG A 109 15.44 -12.92 -2.59
C ARG A 109 14.98 -11.72 -3.44
N THR A 110 15.90 -10.96 -4.03
CA THR A 110 15.60 -9.71 -4.77
C THR A 110 16.05 -9.67 -6.23
N CYS A 111 16.68 -10.73 -6.77
CA CYS A 111 17.22 -10.76 -8.14
C CYS A 111 16.63 -11.89 -9.02
N GLY A 112 15.43 -12.40 -8.71
CA GLY A 112 14.83 -13.56 -9.36
C GLY A 112 13.45 -13.33 -9.99
N ALA A 113 13.20 -12.19 -10.65
CA ALA A 113 11.91 -11.94 -11.32
C ALA A 113 11.89 -10.89 -12.45
N ILE A 114 13.02 -10.27 -12.86
CA ILE A 114 13.03 -9.23 -13.92
C ILE A 114 14.22 -9.38 -14.86
N THR A 115 14.12 -10.32 -15.79
CA THR A 115 14.68 -10.20 -17.16
C THR A 115 13.84 -11.06 -18.10
N GLY A 116 12.82 -10.45 -18.71
CA GLY A 116 12.36 -10.93 -20.00
C GLY A 116 13.38 -10.52 -21.06
N SER A 117 13.87 -11.47 -21.85
CA SER A 117 14.67 -11.20 -23.05
C SER A 117 13.96 -11.79 -24.27
N SER A 118 13.40 -10.89 -25.08
CA SER A 118 12.88 -11.21 -26.41
C SER A 118 13.99 -11.08 -27.46
N THR A 119 13.70 -11.56 -28.68
CA THR A 119 14.40 -11.30 -29.95
C THR A 119 15.82 -11.88 -30.18
N SER A 120 15.83 -12.99 -30.92
CA SER A 120 16.25 -13.06 -32.35
C SER A 120 17.73 -13.24 -32.76
N ALA A 121 17.86 -13.96 -33.89
CA ALA A 121 18.96 -14.06 -34.87
C ALA A 121 20.18 -14.95 -34.56
N ALA A 122 20.39 -15.93 -35.45
CA ALA A 122 21.59 -16.77 -35.57
C ALA A 122 22.69 -16.11 -36.42
N PRO A 123 23.90 -16.69 -36.47
CA PRO A 123 24.38 -17.11 -37.79
C PRO A 123 25.17 -18.44 -37.86
N ARG A 124 25.07 -19.07 -39.04
CA ARG A 124 26.01 -19.97 -39.78
C ARG A 124 27.40 -20.18 -39.11
N THR A 125 27.91 -21.40 -38.88
CA THR A 125 28.46 -22.42 -39.83
C THR A 125 28.92 -23.68 -39.04
N GLY A 126 29.31 -24.84 -39.62
CA GLY A 126 29.16 -25.34 -40.99
C GLY A 126 30.28 -26.30 -41.50
N LYS A 127 30.07 -27.63 -41.43
CA LYS A 127 30.85 -28.74 -42.05
C LYS A 127 32.27 -29.07 -41.50
N PRO A 128 32.88 -30.24 -41.82
CA PRO A 128 32.46 -31.33 -42.72
C PRO A 128 31.37 -32.27 -42.17
#